data_AF-A0A830GWB9-F1
#
_entry.id   AF-A0A830GWB9-F1
#
_cell.length_a   1.000
_cell.length_b   1.000
_cell.length_c   1.000
_cell.angle_alpha   90.00
_cell.angle_beta   90.00
_cell.angle_gamma   90.00
#
_symmetry.space_group_name_H-M   'P 1'
#
loop_
_entity.id
_entity.type
_entity.pdbx_description
1 polymer ?
#
loop_
_entity_poly.entity_id
_entity_poly.type
_entity_poly.pdbx_seq_one_letter_code
_entity_poly.pdbx_strand_id
1 'polypeptide(L)'
;MDRANRIAVGIARFEYRKAMGISYIFWSTVSISFAALYSAISELGIRNSYLPLPMGLYGFLSMSVVILYIVIFYGTIINRFSKAFEIFNSVKYGIKSSHRRLLSLALAMLLSIAYYFAYELTTVLSVAFLAVLSSTLLFIFLYRPMTIMGVRPRYYDYIAWTAYIVSMSLGLMFYFLYYIMTLLWVYAGMASLLEAMEHGRH
;
A
#
# COMPACT_ATOMS: atom_id res chain seq x y z
N MET A 1 -2.43 -34.22 -9.73
CA MET A 1 -2.10 -33.14 -8.77
C MET A 1 -2.34 -33.71 -7.37
N ASP A 2 -1.26 -33.93 -6.63
CA ASP A 2 -1.31 -34.67 -5.37
C ASP A 2 -2.12 -33.95 -4.28
N ARG A 3 -2.68 -34.71 -3.34
CA ARG A 3 -3.51 -34.19 -2.24
C ARG A 3 -2.77 -33.09 -1.46
N ALA A 4 -1.47 -33.25 -1.24
CA ALA A 4 -0.60 -32.27 -0.60
C ALA A 4 -0.53 -30.94 -1.39
N ASN A 5 -0.40 -30.99 -2.72
CA ASN A 5 -0.38 -29.80 -3.57
C ASN A 5 -1.71 -29.04 -3.53
N ARG A 6 -2.85 -29.73 -3.47
CA ARG A 6 -4.16 -29.07 -3.36
C ARG A 6 -4.31 -28.32 -2.04
N ILE A 7 -3.89 -28.93 -0.93
CA ILE A 7 -3.93 -28.31 0.40
C ILE A 7 -3.03 -27.08 0.44
N ALA A 8 -1.80 -27.18 -0.06
CA ALA A 8 -0.85 -26.09 -0.03
C ALA A 8 -1.25 -24.91 -0.93
N VAL A 9 -1.87 -25.16 -2.09
CA VAL A 9 -2.49 -24.10 -2.92
C VAL A 9 -3.66 -23.44 -2.18
N GLY A 10 -4.47 -24.20 -1.44
CA GLY A 10 -5.52 -23.65 -0.58
C GLY A 10 -4.98 -22.70 0.48
N ILE A 11 -3.92 -23.11 1.19
CA ILE A 11 -3.24 -22.29 2.21
C ILE A 11 -2.66 -21.01 1.58
N ALA A 12 -2.02 -21.11 0.42
CA ALA A 12 -1.47 -19.94 -0.27
C ALA A 12 -2.54 -18.92 -0.65
N ARG A 13 -3.71 -19.39 -1.12
CA ARG A 13 -4.86 -18.51 -1.45
C ARG A 13 -5.42 -17.84 -0.20
N PHE A 14 -5.56 -18.58 0.89
CA PHE A 14 -5.99 -18.06 2.18
C PHE A 14 -5.04 -16.96 2.67
N GLU A 15 -3.73 -17.24 2.72
CA GLU A 15 -2.72 -16.27 3.16
C GLU A 15 -2.66 -15.05 2.23
N TYR A 16 -2.89 -15.23 0.93
CA TYR A 16 -2.97 -14.12 -0.01
C TYR A 16 -4.18 -13.21 0.25
N ARG A 17 -5.38 -13.80 0.43
CA ARG A 17 -6.60 -13.03 0.75
C ARG A 17 -6.46 -12.30 2.09
N LYS A 18 -5.92 -12.97 3.10
CA LYS A 18 -5.60 -12.36 4.39
C LYS A 18 -4.61 -11.21 4.26
N ALA A 19 -3.56 -11.37 3.44
CA ALA A 19 -2.60 -10.30 3.16
C ALA A 19 -3.27 -9.09 2.48
N MET A 20 -4.21 -9.30 1.56
CA MET A 20 -4.99 -8.21 0.95
C MET A 20 -5.81 -7.47 1.99
N GLY A 21 -6.57 -8.19 2.82
CA GLY A 21 -7.40 -7.58 3.86
C GLY A 21 -6.61 -6.74 4.86
N ILE A 22 -5.48 -7.29 5.34
CA ILE A 22 -4.54 -6.54 6.18
C ILE A 22 -4.01 -5.30 5.45
N SER A 23 -3.64 -5.42 4.17
CA SER A 23 -3.09 -4.30 3.40
C SER A 23 -4.10 -3.17 3.24
N TYR A 24 -5.38 -3.47 3.02
CA TYR A 24 -6.43 -2.45 2.93
C TYR A 24 -6.63 -1.74 4.27
N ILE A 25 -6.74 -2.47 5.38
CA ILE A 25 -6.81 -1.83 6.71
C ILE A 25 -5.57 -0.95 6.94
N PHE A 26 -4.40 -1.43 6.56
CA PHE A 26 -3.15 -0.69 6.71
C PHE A 26 -3.13 0.60 5.88
N TRP A 27 -3.66 0.58 4.65
CA TRP A 27 -3.85 1.79 3.83
C TRP A 27 -4.72 2.83 4.54
N SER A 28 -5.79 2.37 5.21
CA SER A 28 -6.68 3.24 5.98
C SER A 28 -5.97 3.92 7.16
N THR A 29 -5.17 3.16 7.91
CA THR A 29 -4.40 3.67 9.05
C THR A 29 -3.38 4.68 8.55
N VAL A 30 -2.76 4.40 7.40
CA VAL A 30 -1.70 5.22 6.84
C VAL A 30 -2.18 6.60 6.42
N SER A 31 -3.37 6.71 5.84
CA SER A 31 -3.94 8.02 5.51
C SER A 31 -4.30 8.83 6.76
N ILE A 32 -4.84 8.20 7.81
CA ILE A 32 -5.15 8.89 9.07
C ILE A 32 -3.87 9.35 9.76
N SER A 33 -2.87 8.48 9.92
CA SER A 33 -1.63 8.85 10.61
C SER A 33 -0.83 9.88 9.83
N PHE A 34 -0.85 9.85 8.48
CA PHE A 34 -0.25 10.91 7.68
C PHE A 34 -0.95 12.26 7.89
N ALA A 35 -2.29 12.29 7.88
CA ALA A 35 -3.04 13.51 8.14
C ALA A 35 -2.78 14.07 9.55
N ALA A 36 -2.74 13.19 10.56
CA ALA A 36 -2.41 13.59 11.94
C ALA A 36 -0.97 14.10 12.08
N LEU A 37 0.00 13.43 11.46
CA LEU A 37 1.40 13.87 11.42
C LEU A 37 1.54 15.22 10.72
N TYR A 38 0.93 15.38 9.54
CA TYR A 38 0.96 16.64 8.80
C TYR A 38 0.34 17.78 9.62
N SER A 39 -0.80 17.54 10.27
CA SER A 39 -1.44 18.52 11.15
C SER A 39 -0.54 18.88 12.33
N ALA A 40 0.04 17.90 13.03
CA ALA A 40 0.94 18.12 14.16
C ALA A 40 2.19 18.90 13.73
N ILE A 41 2.79 18.55 12.59
CA ILE A 41 3.92 19.26 11.98
C ILE A 41 3.50 20.71 11.72
N SER A 42 2.41 20.96 10.98
CA SER A 42 1.96 22.31 10.64
C SER A 42 1.70 23.21 11.86
N GLU A 43 1.11 22.65 12.93
CA GLU A 43 0.87 23.37 14.19
C GLU A 43 2.16 23.64 14.98
N LEU A 44 3.11 22.70 14.98
CA LEU A 44 4.36 22.81 15.72
C LEU A 44 5.45 23.63 15.02
N GLY A 45 5.39 23.82 13.69
CA GLY A 45 6.51 24.41 12.95
C GLY A 45 6.19 25.49 11.91
N ILE A 46 4.92 25.73 11.55
CA ILE A 46 4.57 26.73 10.52
C ILE A 46 3.79 27.91 11.12
N ARG A 47 2.92 27.67 12.11
CA ARG A 47 2.01 28.72 12.63
C ARG A 47 2.46 29.35 13.95
N ASN A 48 3.17 28.59 14.80
CA ASN A 48 3.65 29.05 16.11
C ASN A 48 5.09 28.55 16.32
N SER A 49 6.08 29.32 15.88
CA SER A 49 7.50 28.93 15.95
C SER A 49 7.99 28.84 17.40
N TYR A 50 7.82 27.69 18.06
CA TYR A 50 8.45 27.42 19.36
C TYR A 50 9.89 26.90 19.23
N LEU A 51 10.29 26.42 18.05
CA LEU A 51 11.66 26.00 17.73
C LEU A 51 12.24 26.85 16.58
N PRO A 52 13.36 27.57 16.80
CA PRO A 52 13.99 28.40 15.78
C PRO A 52 14.89 27.53 14.89
N LEU A 53 14.29 26.59 14.14
CA LEU A 53 15.04 25.80 13.16
C LEU A 53 15.03 26.52 11.80
N PRO A 54 16.14 26.52 11.05
CA PRO A 54 16.16 27.06 9.69
C PRO A 54 15.10 26.37 8.81
N MET A 55 14.33 27.13 8.03
CA MET A 55 13.26 26.59 7.17
C MET A 55 13.71 25.39 6.31
N GLY A 56 14.96 25.39 5.82
CA GLY A 56 15.52 24.28 5.05
C GLY A 56 15.69 22.98 5.84
N LEU A 57 16.01 23.06 7.15
CA LEU A 57 16.16 21.88 8.01
C LEU A 57 14.79 21.26 8.34
N TYR A 58 13.77 22.09 8.48
CA TYR A 58 12.40 21.65 8.75
C TYR A 58 11.78 20.93 7.53
N GLY A 59 11.98 21.47 6.32
CA GLY A 59 11.63 20.79 5.07
C GLY A 59 12.35 19.45 4.90
N PHE A 60 13.64 19.39 5.24
CA PHE A 60 14.41 18.15 5.22
C PHE A 60 13.92 17.10 6.22
N LEU A 61 13.63 17.50 7.46
CA LEU A 61 13.13 16.59 8.51
C LEU A 61 11.73 16.06 8.19
N SER A 62 10.83 16.92 7.73
CA SER A 62 9.49 16.50 7.32
C SER A 62 9.54 15.52 6.15
N MET A 63 10.36 15.78 5.12
CA MET A 63 10.57 14.85 4.01
C MET A 63 11.19 13.52 4.45
N SER A 64 12.15 13.56 5.38
CA SER A 64 12.77 12.34 5.92
C SER A 64 11.76 11.46 6.64
N VAL A 65 10.83 12.06 7.40
CA VAL A 65 9.72 11.35 8.06
C VAL A 65 8.80 10.71 7.02
N VAL A 66 8.43 11.44 5.97
CA VAL A 66 7.58 10.90 4.88
C VAL A 66 8.26 9.74 4.16
N ILE A 67 9.55 9.86 3.83
CA ILE A 67 10.31 8.78 3.17
C ILE A 67 10.40 7.54 4.06
N LEU A 68 10.78 7.70 5.34
CA LEU A 68 10.83 6.59 6.30
C LEU A 68 9.47 5.90 6.42
N TYR A 69 8.41 6.71 6.46
CA TYR A 69 7.04 6.23 6.55
C TYR A 69 6.62 5.42 5.31
N ILE A 70 6.93 5.89 4.10
CA ILE A 70 6.70 5.18 2.85
C ILE A 70 7.50 3.87 2.79
N VAL A 71 8.76 3.89 3.22
CA VAL A 71 9.63 2.69 3.25
C VAL A 71 9.09 1.63 4.19
N ILE A 72 8.69 2.01 5.41
CA ILE A 72 8.09 1.10 6.39
C ILE A 72 6.76 0.55 5.84
N PHE A 73 5.95 1.39 5.22
CA PHE A 73 4.65 1.06 4.64
C PHE A 73 4.76 -0.01 3.54
N TYR A 74 5.49 0.27 2.46
CA TYR A 74 5.65 -0.68 1.36
C TYR A 74 6.45 -1.91 1.78
N GLY A 75 7.44 -1.76 2.67
CA GLY A 75 8.19 -2.88 3.23
C GLY A 75 7.29 -3.87 3.98
N THR A 76 6.30 -3.38 4.73
CA THR A 76 5.34 -4.22 5.48
C THR A 76 4.41 -4.98 4.54
N ILE A 77 3.82 -4.28 3.56
CA ILE A 77 2.93 -4.89 2.54
C ILE A 77 3.68 -5.99 1.78
N ILE A 78 4.89 -5.69 1.31
CA ILE A 78 5.66 -6.60 0.48
C ILE A 78 6.14 -7.81 1.28
N ASN A 79 6.51 -7.64 2.55
CA ASN A 79 6.82 -8.77 3.42
C ASN A 79 5.62 -9.72 3.60
N ARG A 80 4.41 -9.19 3.72
CA ARG A 80 3.18 -10.01 3.84
C ARG A 80 2.88 -10.78 2.55
N PHE A 81 2.91 -10.11 1.40
CA PHE A 81 2.68 -10.76 0.10
C PHE A 81 3.80 -11.73 -0.28
N SER A 82 5.05 -11.44 0.09
CA SER A 82 6.18 -12.33 -0.19
C SER A 82 6.03 -13.68 0.49
N LYS A 83 5.53 -13.72 1.74
CA LYS A 83 5.25 -14.98 2.44
C LYS A 83 4.21 -15.82 1.70
N ALA A 84 3.09 -15.22 1.31
CA ALA A 84 2.05 -15.92 0.55
C ALA A 84 2.63 -16.48 -0.77
N PHE A 85 3.40 -15.66 -1.49
CA PHE A 85 4.00 -16.04 -2.76
C PHE A 85 5.08 -17.12 -2.65
N GLU A 86 5.88 -17.11 -1.59
CA GLU A 86 6.90 -18.13 -1.32
C GLU A 86 6.25 -19.50 -1.07
N ILE A 87 5.14 -19.54 -0.33
CA ILE A 87 4.35 -20.77 -0.13
C ILE A 87 3.84 -21.28 -1.49
N PHE A 88 3.30 -20.41 -2.33
CA PHE A 88 2.80 -20.83 -3.65
C PHE A 88 3.90 -21.29 -4.61
N ASN A 89 4.98 -20.52 -4.72
CA ASN A 89 6.08 -20.83 -5.64
C ASN A 89 6.89 -22.05 -5.22
N SER A 90 7.08 -22.26 -3.91
CA SER A 90 7.73 -23.50 -3.43
C SER A 90 6.91 -24.74 -3.79
N VAL A 91 5.58 -24.65 -3.72
CA VAL A 91 4.65 -25.75 -4.05
C VAL A 91 4.53 -25.97 -5.56
N LYS A 92 4.43 -24.90 -6.36
CA LYS A 92 4.14 -24.99 -7.79
C LYS A 92 5.39 -25.11 -8.66
N TYR A 93 6.51 -24.49 -8.24
CA TYR A 93 7.71 -24.33 -9.06
C TYR A 93 9.02 -24.69 -8.34
N GLY A 94 9.01 -24.91 -7.02
CA GLY A 94 10.22 -25.23 -6.24
C GLY A 94 11.21 -24.07 -6.04
N ILE A 95 10.81 -22.82 -6.32
CA ILE A 95 11.72 -21.66 -6.35
C ILE A 95 11.63 -20.84 -5.06
N LYS A 96 12.74 -20.70 -4.33
CA LYS A 96 12.92 -19.73 -3.23
C LYS A 96 13.49 -18.42 -3.78
N SER A 97 12.89 -17.27 -3.47
CA SER A 97 13.32 -15.97 -4.03
C SER A 97 13.73 -14.98 -2.94
N SER A 98 15.04 -14.69 -2.87
CA SER A 98 15.68 -13.77 -1.90
C SER A 98 15.64 -12.28 -2.32
N HIS A 99 15.44 -11.96 -3.59
CA HIS A 99 15.68 -10.61 -4.14
C HIS A 99 14.50 -9.62 -4.03
N ARG A 100 13.36 -10.04 -3.46
CA ARG A 100 12.12 -9.23 -3.47
C ARG A 100 12.13 -8.04 -2.51
N ARG A 101 12.90 -8.13 -1.41
CA ARG A 101 13.07 -7.02 -0.45
C ARG A 101 13.88 -5.87 -1.02
N LEU A 102 14.86 -6.15 -1.87
CA LEU A 102 15.69 -5.11 -2.48
C LEU A 102 14.91 -4.35 -3.57
N LEU A 103 14.20 -5.09 -4.43
CA LEU A 103 13.35 -4.53 -5.47
C LEU A 103 12.25 -3.60 -4.88
N SER A 104 11.72 -3.97 -3.72
CA SER A 104 10.69 -3.20 -3.04
C SER A 104 11.20 -1.93 -2.39
N LEU A 105 12.39 -1.98 -1.77
CA LEU A 105 13.09 -0.78 -1.29
C LEU A 105 13.39 0.18 -2.43
N ALA A 106 13.90 -0.32 -3.56
CA ALA A 106 14.17 0.49 -4.75
C ALA A 106 12.90 1.13 -5.31
N LEU A 107 11.80 0.39 -5.40
CA LEU A 107 10.50 0.92 -5.85
C LEU A 107 9.91 1.93 -4.87
N ALA A 108 10.03 1.71 -3.56
CA ALA A 108 9.58 2.66 -2.54
C ALA A 108 10.36 3.99 -2.60
N MET A 109 11.67 3.93 -2.83
CA MET A 109 12.49 5.14 -3.06
C MET A 109 12.06 5.87 -4.33
N LEU A 110 11.88 5.16 -5.44
CA LEU A 110 11.40 5.75 -6.70
C LEU A 110 10.02 6.41 -6.54
N LEU A 111 9.10 5.77 -5.81
CA LEU A 111 7.80 6.33 -5.45
C LEU A 111 7.91 7.60 -4.64
N SER A 112 8.80 7.63 -3.65
CA SER A 112 9.00 8.79 -2.79
C SER A 112 9.54 9.98 -3.59
N ILE A 113 10.51 9.73 -4.49
CA ILE A 113 11.05 10.73 -5.41
C ILE A 113 9.97 11.22 -6.38
N ALA A 114 9.19 10.31 -6.96
CA ALA A 114 8.08 10.66 -7.86
C ALA A 114 7.03 11.54 -7.16
N TYR A 115 6.67 11.22 -5.92
CA TYR A 115 5.76 12.01 -5.12
C TYR A 115 6.28 13.41 -4.82
N TYR A 116 7.58 13.53 -4.51
CA TYR A 116 8.22 14.82 -4.28
C TYR A 116 8.15 15.70 -5.52
N PHE A 117 8.56 15.18 -6.68
CA PHE A 117 8.47 15.93 -7.94
C PHE A 117 7.03 16.31 -8.29
N ALA A 118 6.07 15.40 -8.05
CA ALA A 118 4.67 15.67 -8.32
C ALA A 118 4.07 16.75 -7.39
N TYR A 119 4.50 16.77 -6.13
CA TYR A 119 4.13 17.79 -5.14
C TYR A 119 4.68 19.17 -5.51
N GLU A 120 5.96 19.26 -5.89
CA GLU A 120 6.58 20.54 -6.28
C GLU A 120 5.96 21.13 -7.55
N LEU A 121 5.55 20.29 -8.50
CA LEU A 121 5.03 20.74 -9.78
C LEU A 121 3.54 21.15 -9.76
N THR A 122 2.73 20.61 -8.84
CA THR A 122 1.27 20.89 -8.68
C THR A 122 0.47 21.12 -9.99
N THR A 123 0.81 20.40 -11.08
CA THR A 123 0.14 20.54 -12.38
C THR A 123 -0.84 19.41 -12.63
N VAL A 124 -1.78 19.60 -13.57
CA VAL A 124 -2.64 18.50 -14.07
C VAL A 124 -1.81 17.30 -14.54
N LEU A 125 -0.62 17.56 -15.08
CA LEU A 125 0.33 16.55 -15.52
C LEU A 125 0.89 15.72 -14.36
N SER A 126 1.13 16.32 -13.19
CA SER A 126 1.61 15.60 -12.01
C SER A 126 0.52 14.71 -11.40
N VAL A 127 -0.74 15.14 -11.40
CA VAL A 127 -1.89 14.32 -10.99
C VAL A 127 -2.06 13.10 -11.89
N ALA A 128 -2.01 13.30 -13.22
CA ALA A 128 -2.11 12.21 -14.19
C ALA A 128 -0.95 11.20 -14.05
N PHE A 129 0.27 11.69 -13.84
CA PHE A 129 1.44 10.85 -13.62
C PHE A 129 1.29 9.99 -12.35
N LEU A 130 0.85 10.58 -11.24
CA LEU A 130 0.60 9.85 -9.99
C LEU A 130 -0.50 8.79 -10.15
N ALA A 131 -1.56 9.09 -10.92
CA ALA A 131 -2.62 8.13 -11.21
C ALA A 131 -2.12 6.90 -11.98
N VAL A 132 -1.33 7.14 -13.04
CA VAL A 132 -0.73 6.08 -13.85
C VAL A 132 0.24 5.24 -13.03
N LEU A 133 1.11 5.89 -12.25
CA LEU A 133 2.07 5.20 -11.38
C LEU A 133 1.35 4.32 -10.34
N SER A 134 0.37 4.88 -9.65
CA SER A 134 -0.41 4.19 -8.62
C SER A 134 -1.16 2.98 -9.19
N SER A 135 -1.78 3.15 -10.37
CA SER A 135 -2.47 2.07 -11.07
C SER A 135 -1.52 0.96 -11.51
N THR A 136 -0.34 1.33 -12.01
CA THR A 136 0.69 0.36 -12.44
C THR A 136 1.20 -0.46 -11.25
N LEU A 137 1.40 0.18 -10.10
CA LEU A 137 1.83 -0.50 -8.88
C LEU A 137 0.77 -1.45 -8.34
N LEU A 138 -0.50 -1.03 -8.30
CA LEU A 138 -1.61 -1.92 -7.96
C LEU A 138 -1.66 -3.14 -8.89
N PHE A 139 -1.46 -2.92 -10.20
CA PHE A 139 -1.43 -4.00 -11.16
C PHE A 139 -0.29 -4.99 -10.91
N ILE A 140 0.93 -4.49 -10.69
CA ILE A 140 2.13 -5.32 -10.49
C ILE A 140 2.09 -6.06 -9.16
N PHE A 141 1.65 -5.42 -8.08
CA PHE A 141 1.76 -5.95 -6.72
C PHE A 141 0.51 -6.67 -6.21
N LEU A 142 -0.67 -6.33 -6.72
CA LEU A 142 -1.92 -6.94 -6.30
C LEU A 142 -2.52 -7.75 -7.43
N TYR A 143 -2.91 -7.11 -8.53
CA TYR A 143 -3.71 -7.79 -9.55
C TYR A 143 -2.99 -8.99 -10.22
N ARG A 144 -1.74 -8.79 -10.67
CA ARG A 144 -0.95 -9.86 -11.30
C ARG A 144 -0.64 -11.00 -10.32
N PRO A 145 -0.18 -10.75 -9.09
CA PRO A 145 -0.04 -11.79 -8.07
C PRO A 145 -1.34 -12.55 -7.76
N MET A 146 -2.45 -11.84 -7.66
CA MET A 146 -3.76 -12.39 -7.36
C MET A 146 -4.22 -13.39 -8.44
N THR A 147 -4.05 -13.01 -9.72
CA THR A 147 -4.36 -13.88 -10.86
C THR A 147 -3.44 -15.10 -10.93
N ILE A 148 -2.13 -14.94 -10.64
CA ILE A 148 -1.18 -16.08 -10.56
C ILE A 148 -1.58 -17.07 -9.46
N MET A 149 -2.06 -16.57 -8.32
CA MET A 149 -2.57 -17.37 -7.20
C MET A 149 -3.92 -18.04 -7.47
N GLY A 150 -4.61 -17.63 -8.54
CA GLY A 150 -5.98 -18.06 -8.84
C GLY A 150 -7.00 -17.56 -7.83
N VAL A 151 -6.71 -16.45 -7.13
CA VAL A 151 -7.69 -15.74 -6.31
C VAL A 151 -8.43 -14.78 -7.23
N ARG A 152 -9.76 -14.75 -7.19
CA ARG A 152 -10.55 -13.85 -8.04
C ARG A 152 -10.86 -12.54 -7.31
N PRO A 153 -10.68 -11.38 -7.95
CA PRO A 153 -11.08 -10.11 -7.36
C PRO A 153 -12.60 -10.08 -7.12
N ARG A 154 -12.98 -9.51 -5.98
CA ARG A 154 -14.36 -9.25 -5.57
C ARG A 154 -14.67 -7.76 -5.70
N TYR A 155 -15.95 -7.42 -5.61
CA TYR A 155 -16.40 -6.02 -5.70
C TYR A 155 -15.68 -5.11 -4.70
N TYR A 156 -15.44 -5.57 -3.46
CA TYR A 156 -14.75 -4.79 -2.44
C TYR A 156 -13.25 -4.58 -2.74
N ASP A 157 -12.61 -5.48 -3.49
CA ASP A 157 -11.21 -5.31 -3.94
C ASP A 157 -11.13 -4.16 -4.94
N TYR A 158 -12.08 -4.09 -5.87
CA TYR A 158 -12.17 -2.98 -6.83
C TYR A 158 -12.42 -1.65 -6.14
N ILE A 159 -13.31 -1.60 -5.14
CA ILE A 159 -13.56 -0.40 -4.33
C ILE A 159 -12.26 0.06 -3.66
N ALA A 160 -11.50 -0.85 -3.03
CA ALA A 160 -10.24 -0.51 -2.38
C ALA A 160 -9.17 0.01 -3.36
N TRP A 161 -9.08 -0.60 -4.54
CA TRP A 161 -8.12 -0.19 -5.57
C TRP A 161 -8.47 1.16 -6.19
N THR A 162 -9.75 1.40 -6.48
CA THR A 162 -10.21 2.70 -6.98
C THR A 162 -9.98 3.78 -5.92
N ALA A 163 -10.31 3.50 -4.65
CA ALA A 163 -10.04 4.41 -3.54
C ALA A 163 -8.55 4.75 -3.43
N TYR A 164 -7.67 3.77 -3.67
CA TYR A 164 -6.23 3.99 -3.69
C TYR A 164 -5.76 4.88 -4.83
N ILE A 165 -6.21 4.64 -6.06
CA ILE A 165 -5.83 5.48 -7.21
C ILE A 165 -6.30 6.91 -6.97
N VAL A 166 -7.56 7.09 -6.56
CA VAL A 166 -8.13 8.41 -6.26
C VAL A 166 -7.35 9.10 -5.14
N SER A 167 -7.09 8.40 -4.04
CA SER A 167 -6.34 8.92 -2.90
C SER A 167 -4.91 9.33 -3.27
N MET A 168 -4.22 8.55 -4.10
CA MET A 168 -2.83 8.84 -4.48
C MET A 168 -2.73 9.91 -5.58
N SER A 169 -3.78 10.12 -6.37
CA SER A 169 -3.77 11.11 -7.45
C SER A 169 -4.31 12.46 -7.00
N LEU A 170 -5.41 12.45 -6.24
CA LEU A 170 -6.18 13.65 -5.86
C LEU A 170 -6.02 14.02 -4.38
N GLY A 171 -5.47 13.12 -3.56
CA GLY A 171 -5.39 13.35 -2.11
C GLY A 171 -4.53 14.56 -1.73
N LEU A 172 -3.56 14.94 -2.56
CA LEU A 172 -2.78 16.18 -2.40
C LEU A 172 -3.64 17.45 -2.52
N MET A 173 -4.73 17.39 -3.28
CA MET A 173 -5.61 18.54 -3.51
C MET A 173 -6.82 18.56 -2.57
N PHE A 174 -7.24 17.40 -2.06
CA PHE A 174 -8.46 17.26 -1.28
C PHE A 174 -8.27 16.35 -0.06
N TYR A 175 -7.73 16.90 1.02
CA TYR A 175 -7.49 16.17 2.27
C TYR A 175 -8.74 15.46 2.82
N PHE A 176 -9.94 16.02 2.62
CA PHE A 176 -11.18 15.40 3.10
C PHE A 176 -11.46 14.04 2.43
N LEU A 177 -10.98 13.83 1.19
CA LEU A 177 -11.14 12.57 0.49
C LEU A 177 -10.43 11.43 1.24
N TYR A 178 -9.30 11.70 1.91
CA TYR A 178 -8.60 10.67 2.68
C TYR A 178 -9.50 10.04 3.74
N TYR A 179 -10.37 10.81 4.42
CA TYR A 179 -11.29 10.26 5.42
C TYR A 179 -12.32 9.32 4.80
N ILE A 180 -12.89 9.68 3.64
CA ILE A 180 -13.85 8.83 2.93
C ILE A 180 -13.16 7.56 2.43
N MET A 181 -11.96 7.68 1.85
CA MET A 181 -11.19 6.54 1.34
C MET A 181 -10.76 5.59 2.46
N THR A 182 -10.43 6.10 3.64
CA THR A 182 -10.18 5.29 4.84
C THR A 182 -11.36 4.38 5.16
N LEU A 183 -12.59 4.88 5.13
CA LEU A 183 -13.77 4.03 5.39
C LEU A 183 -13.92 2.92 4.36
N LEU A 184 -13.72 3.23 3.08
CA LEU A 184 -13.78 2.24 1.99
C LEU A 184 -12.71 1.14 2.15
N TRP A 185 -11.51 1.51 2.60
CA TRP A 185 -10.44 0.56 2.85
C TRP A 185 -10.64 -0.28 4.10
N VAL A 186 -11.18 0.28 5.19
CA VAL A 186 -11.57 -0.51 6.37
C VAL A 186 -12.63 -1.52 5.97
N TYR A 187 -13.65 -1.09 5.23
CA TYR A 187 -14.72 -1.96 4.72
C TYR A 187 -14.17 -3.11 3.88
N ALA A 188 -13.38 -2.80 2.85
CA ALA A 188 -12.81 -3.82 1.97
C ALA A 188 -11.84 -4.74 2.72
N GLY A 189 -11.09 -4.19 3.68
CA GLY A 189 -10.20 -4.94 4.54
C GLY A 189 -10.93 -5.97 5.38
N MET A 190 -12.01 -5.57 6.05
CA MET A 190 -12.85 -6.45 6.85
C MET A 190 -13.54 -7.52 5.99
N ALA A 191 -14.11 -7.14 4.85
CA ALA A 191 -14.76 -8.08 3.92
C ALA A 191 -13.76 -9.14 3.40
N SER A 192 -12.54 -8.72 3.06
CA SER A 192 -11.48 -9.62 2.60
C SER A 192 -11.01 -10.58 3.71
N LEU A 193 -10.89 -10.10 4.96
CA LEU A 193 -10.54 -10.94 6.10
C LEU A 193 -11.64 -11.95 6.46
N LEU A 194 -12.91 -11.54 6.42
CA LEU A 194 -14.05 -12.44 6.61
C LEU A 194 -14.05 -13.55 5.56
N GLU A 195 -13.85 -13.21 4.28
CA GLU A 195 -13.76 -14.21 3.21
C GLU A 195 -12.60 -15.19 3.43
N ALA A 196 -11.44 -14.69 3.87
CA ALA A 196 -10.31 -15.55 4.21
C ALA A 196 -10.71 -16.54 5.32
N MET A 197 -11.33 -16.07 6.41
CA MET A 197 -11.73 -16.93 7.53
C MET A 197 -12.77 -17.97 7.15
N GLU A 198 -13.73 -17.62 6.29
CA GLU A 198 -14.74 -18.56 5.76
C GLU A 198 -14.09 -19.67 4.93
N HIS A 199 -13.12 -19.33 4.08
CA HIS A 199 -12.41 -20.31 3.25
C HIS A 199 -11.37 -21.14 4.01
N GLY A 200 -10.91 -20.67 5.18
CA GLY A 200 -9.95 -21.39 6.03
C GLY A 200 -10.56 -22.45 6.94
N ARG A 201 -11.91 -22.58 6.98
CA ARG A 201 -12.64 -23.53 7.83
C ARG A 201 -13.01 -24.85 7.13
N HIS A 202 -12.61 -25.05 5.88
CA HIS A 202 -12.88 -26.24 5.06
C HIS A 202 -11.58 -26.87 4.55
#